data_AF-A0A8J6B162-F1
#
_entry.id   AF-A0A8J6B162-F1
#
_cell.length_a   1.000
_cell.length_b   1.000
_cell.length_c   1.000
_cell.angle_alpha   90.00
_cell.angle_beta   90.00
_cell.angle_gamma   90.00
#
_symmetry.space_group_name_H-M   'P 1'
#
loop_
_entity.id
_entity.type
_entity.pdbx_description
1 polymer ?
#
loop_
_entity_poly.entity_id
_entity_poly.type
_entity_poly.pdbx_seq_one_letter_code
_entity_poly.pdbx_strand_id
1 'polypeptide(L)'
;MSDADLDELFAFDEDYESQEKEVGEILHAGDIRGVLESPVVTNLQQNTPKSEENGSNPAPMNKKPSFDTEAAEQRLQRRRQLLDNEFARAKAAADAESDALEGKDIQENIASLQAQLSGLQDKIIAAEAALVTLQQQAAEADRRTEQSLAAIKDDIASVESESEALQVKLRLQQAELARLDEEASALAAAKETRAKQHTEELREGARQYARLLQTLPYPSPQAMRAAVDRDIAEYCKDREAEVRQTNDRIGVRYDSGAKSVQFSNGSVKYILPSGEEFVTFFNGDLKRTWPDGAQLYLYADVGTLTFTAADGAAIHLFSATGQVESHLDGRVEVYDANGEKRVVQR
;
A
#
# COMPACT_ATOMS: atom_id res chain seq x y z
N MET A 1 44.21 -45.54 68.06
CA MET A 1 43.51 -44.26 68.01
C MET A 1 43.51 -43.68 69.40
N SER A 2 43.58 -42.36 69.52
CA SER A 2 43.44 -41.60 70.76
C SER A 2 42.02 -41.01 70.85
N ASP A 3 41.61 -40.50 72.03
CA ASP A 3 40.31 -39.83 72.17
C ASP A 3 40.12 -38.68 71.16
N ALA A 4 41.20 -38.00 70.76
CA ALA A 4 41.15 -36.94 69.75
C ALA A 4 40.56 -37.40 68.39
N ASP A 5 40.79 -38.66 67.99
CA ASP A 5 40.29 -39.23 66.72
C ASP A 5 38.77 -39.53 66.75
N LEU A 6 38.14 -39.34 67.92
CA LEU A 6 36.70 -39.36 68.19
C LEU A 6 36.17 -37.97 68.58
N ASP A 7 36.92 -37.15 69.29
CA ASP A 7 36.50 -35.77 69.59
C ASP A 7 36.42 -34.92 68.29
N GLU A 8 37.27 -35.20 67.29
CA GLU A 8 37.15 -34.66 65.92
C GLU A 8 35.86 -35.12 65.21
N LEU A 9 35.34 -36.32 65.53
CA LEU A 9 34.03 -36.80 65.05
C LEU A 9 32.85 -36.03 65.70
N PHE A 10 33.12 -35.37 66.83
CA PHE A 10 32.15 -34.65 67.64
C PHE A 10 32.28 -33.12 67.52
N ALA A 11 33.16 -32.60 66.65
CA ALA A 11 33.14 -31.22 66.19
C ALA A 11 32.11 -31.05 65.04
N PHE A 12 31.38 -29.93 65.03
CA PHE A 12 30.34 -29.64 64.03
C PHE A 12 30.10 -28.12 63.96
N ASP A 13 29.91 -27.57 62.76
CA ASP A 13 29.66 -26.14 62.52
C ASP A 13 28.16 -25.77 62.59
N GLU A 14 27.85 -24.49 62.86
CA GLU A 14 26.51 -24.05 63.33
C GLU A 14 25.56 -23.46 62.25
N ASP A 15 26.05 -23.05 61.08
CA ASP A 15 25.31 -22.16 60.14
C ASP A 15 24.36 -22.87 59.15
N TYR A 16 23.19 -23.36 59.59
CA TYR A 16 22.32 -24.21 58.72
C TYR A 16 20.87 -23.72 58.40
N GLU A 17 20.41 -22.52 58.82
CA GLU A 17 18.96 -22.31 59.03
C GLU A 17 18.24 -21.15 58.26
N SER A 18 18.74 -20.56 57.15
CA SER A 18 18.08 -19.34 56.56
C SER A 18 18.32 -18.95 55.07
N GLN A 19 17.54 -19.44 54.09
CA GLN A 19 17.39 -18.82 52.73
C GLN A 19 16.05 -19.20 52.00
N GLU A 20 15.18 -18.23 51.60
CA GLU A 20 14.09 -18.40 50.57
C GLU A 20 13.23 -17.11 50.31
N LYS A 21 12.98 -16.66 49.03
CA LYS A 21 11.73 -16.04 48.42
C LYS A 21 11.86 -15.03 47.23
N GLU A 22 10.69 -14.79 46.58
CA GLU A 22 10.30 -13.75 45.56
C GLU A 22 10.66 -14.07 44.06
N VAL A 23 9.99 -13.67 42.96
CA VAL A 23 9.09 -12.54 42.54
C VAL A 23 8.09 -12.96 41.39
N GLY A 24 7.08 -12.16 40.97
CA GLY A 24 6.30 -12.38 39.70
C GLY A 24 5.32 -11.30 39.14
N GLU A 25 4.93 -11.45 37.85
CA GLU A 25 3.76 -10.94 37.03
C GLU A 25 3.58 -9.48 36.45
N ILE A 26 2.75 -9.38 35.35
CA ILE A 26 1.72 -8.34 34.90
C ILE A 26 1.77 -7.82 33.40
N LEU A 27 0.61 -7.62 32.65
CA LEU A 27 0.21 -6.50 31.65
C LEU A 27 -0.81 -6.77 30.42
N HIS A 28 -1.62 -5.75 29.88
CA HIS A 28 -2.64 -5.69 28.71
C HIS A 28 -3.18 -4.21 28.31
N ALA A 29 -4.09 -3.72 27.37
CA ALA A 29 -4.73 -3.99 25.99
C ALA A 29 -5.79 -2.85 25.43
N GLY A 30 -6.28 -2.76 24.11
CA GLY A 30 -7.39 -1.83 23.53
C GLY A 30 -7.60 -1.55 21.90
N ASP A 31 -8.68 -0.88 21.23
CA ASP A 31 -9.00 -0.59 19.66
C ASP A 31 -10.29 0.32 19.02
N ILE A 32 -10.47 0.84 17.68
CA ILE A 32 -11.65 1.69 16.93
C ILE A 32 -11.80 2.03 15.26
N ARG A 33 -12.90 2.67 14.56
CA ARG A 33 -13.21 3.04 13.00
C ARG A 33 -14.34 4.14 12.40
N GLY A 34 -14.61 4.45 11.02
CA GLY A 34 -15.71 5.40 10.29
C GLY A 34 -15.94 5.63 8.64
N VAL A 35 -16.96 6.42 7.96
CA VAL A 35 -17.32 6.61 6.39
C VAL A 35 -18.35 7.77 5.72
N LEU A 36 -18.58 8.07 4.33
CA LEU A 36 -19.48 9.14 3.49
C LEU A 36 -19.78 8.96 1.86
N GLU A 37 -20.42 9.68 0.76
CA GLU A 37 -21.27 10.92 0.20
C GLU A 37 -21.84 10.94 -1.40
N SER A 38 -22.65 11.90 -2.10
CA SER A 38 -23.29 11.91 -3.59
C SER A 38 -23.67 13.20 -4.66
N PRO A 39 -24.79 13.45 -5.54
CA PRO A 39 -24.87 14.03 -7.04
C PRO A 39 -26.02 15.06 -7.76
N VAL A 40 -26.13 15.44 -9.14
CA VAL A 40 -27.12 16.48 -9.91
C VAL A 40 -27.40 16.56 -11.56
N VAL A 41 -28.33 17.41 -12.26
CA VAL A 41 -28.78 17.60 -13.82
C VAL A 41 -29.47 19.03 -14.36
N THR A 42 -30.07 19.60 -15.54
CA THR A 42 -30.64 19.52 -17.06
C THR A 42 -30.90 20.96 -17.87
N ASN A 43 -31.56 21.48 -19.05
CA ASN A 43 -32.44 21.34 -20.39
C ASN A 43 -32.48 22.68 -21.43
N LEU A 44 -33.16 23.23 -22.59
CA LEU A 44 -34.32 23.32 -23.70
C LEU A 44 -34.04 24.33 -25.02
N GLN A 45 -34.74 24.92 -26.14
CA GLN A 45 -35.91 24.99 -27.25
C GLN A 45 -35.85 26.27 -28.35
N GLN A 46 -36.57 26.78 -29.49
CA GLN A 46 -37.52 26.58 -30.76
C GLN A 46 -37.82 27.85 -31.84
N ASN A 47 -38.42 27.84 -33.15
CA ASN A 47 -38.80 29.04 -34.16
C ASN A 47 -39.68 28.97 -35.61
N THR A 48 -40.04 30.06 -36.48
CA THR A 48 -40.96 30.13 -37.82
C THR A 48 -41.00 31.34 -38.99
N PRO A 49 -41.72 31.34 -40.24
CA PRO A 49 -41.71 32.32 -41.52
C PRO A 49 -43.00 32.79 -42.49
N LYS A 50 -42.95 33.60 -43.69
CA LYS A 50 -44.01 34.16 -44.78
C LYS A 50 -43.49 34.78 -46.24
N SER A 51 -44.06 35.44 -47.37
CA SER A 51 -45.31 35.90 -48.27
C SER A 51 -44.99 36.83 -49.61
N GLU A 52 -45.65 37.44 -50.73
CA GLU A 52 -46.81 37.55 -51.82
C GLU A 52 -46.66 38.82 -52.92
N GLU A 53 -47.30 39.39 -54.07
CA GLU A 53 -48.22 39.31 -55.39
C GLU A 53 -48.39 40.73 -56.26
N ASN A 54 -48.98 41.22 -57.48
CA ASN A 54 -49.52 40.94 -58.96
C ASN A 54 -50.05 42.20 -59.96
N GLY A 55 -50.32 42.20 -61.37
CA GLY A 55 -51.13 43.22 -62.31
C GLY A 55 -50.88 43.65 -63.91
N SER A 56 -51.83 44.19 -64.84
CA SER A 56 -51.67 44.79 -66.33
C SER A 56 -52.90 45.38 -67.32
N ASN A 57 -52.79 46.13 -68.53
CA ASN A 57 -53.85 46.59 -69.65
C ASN A 57 -53.55 47.44 -71.08
N PRO A 58 -54.44 47.67 -72.20
CA PRO A 58 -54.22 48.28 -73.65
C PRO A 58 -55.29 49.18 -74.59
N ALA A 59 -55.07 49.71 -75.91
CA ALA A 59 -56.02 50.54 -76.89
C ALA A 59 -55.76 50.88 -78.52
N PRO A 60 -56.66 51.52 -79.45
CA PRO A 60 -56.64 51.68 -81.03
C PRO A 60 -57.22 52.96 -81.96
N MET A 61 -57.14 53.13 -83.38
CA MET A 61 -57.70 54.28 -84.35
C MET A 61 -57.90 54.21 -86.02
N ASN A 62 -58.21 55.29 -86.90
CA ASN A 62 -58.56 55.38 -88.47
C ASN A 62 -58.48 56.82 -89.29
N LYS A 63 -58.78 57.33 -90.61
CA LYS A 63 -59.32 57.09 -92.10
C LYS A 63 -59.10 58.25 -93.30
N LYS A 64 -59.63 58.26 -94.62
CA LYS A 64 -59.30 59.14 -95.94
C LYS A 64 -60.42 59.55 -97.14
N PRO A 65 -60.24 60.42 -98.29
CA PRO A 65 -61.21 61.12 -99.35
C PRO A 65 -61.01 61.06 -101.02
N SER A 66 -61.47 61.78 -102.19
CA SER A 66 -62.29 62.98 -102.86
C SER A 66 -62.61 63.05 -104.52
N PHE A 67 -63.21 64.09 -105.30
CA PHE A 67 -63.56 64.21 -106.87
C PHE A 67 -64.06 65.59 -107.72
N ASP A 68 -64.26 65.71 -109.14
CA ASP A 68 -64.68 66.94 -110.10
C ASP A 68 -65.43 66.83 -111.59
N THR A 69 -65.67 67.88 -112.56
CA THR A 69 -66.30 67.89 -114.07
C THR A 69 -66.26 69.09 -115.25
N GLU A 70 -66.48 68.84 -116.63
CA GLU A 70 -67.09 69.59 -117.91
C GLU A 70 -66.35 70.37 -119.19
N ALA A 71 -66.73 71.48 -119.98
CA ALA A 71 -66.12 72.24 -121.18
C ALA A 71 -65.01 71.53 -121.96
N ALA A 72 -65.47 70.56 -122.75
CA ALA A 72 -64.94 69.22 -122.62
C ALA A 72 -63.43 69.13 -122.76
N GLU A 73 -62.84 69.61 -123.85
CA GLU A 73 -61.43 69.35 -124.16
C GLU A 73 -60.46 70.23 -123.36
N GLN A 74 -60.80 71.50 -123.10
CA GLN A 74 -59.97 72.35 -122.22
C GLN A 74 -60.07 71.89 -120.77
N ARG A 75 -61.25 71.45 -120.31
CA ARG A 75 -61.32 70.77 -119.01
C ARG A 75 -60.70 69.37 -119.07
N LEU A 76 -60.61 68.69 -120.22
CA LEU A 76 -59.90 67.40 -120.32
C LEU A 76 -58.38 67.61 -120.21
N GLN A 77 -57.81 68.63 -120.85
CA GLN A 77 -56.40 68.98 -120.70
C GLN A 77 -56.10 69.46 -119.27
N ARG A 78 -56.92 70.36 -118.71
CA ARG A 78 -56.79 70.75 -117.29
C ARG A 78 -56.97 69.56 -116.37
N ARG A 79 -57.91 68.66 -116.62
CA ARG A 79 -58.16 67.48 -115.79
C ARG A 79 -57.07 66.43 -115.95
N ARG A 80 -56.43 66.32 -117.11
CA ARG A 80 -55.24 65.50 -117.30
C ARG A 80 -54.08 66.08 -116.49
N GLN A 81 -53.80 67.38 -116.61
CA GLN A 81 -52.82 68.06 -115.76
C GLN A 81 -53.15 67.96 -114.26
N LEU A 82 -54.43 68.04 -113.87
CA LEU A 82 -54.86 67.86 -112.47
C LEU A 82 -54.67 66.41 -112.03
N LEU A 83 -55.03 65.41 -112.84
CA LEU A 83 -54.80 63.99 -112.55
C LEU A 83 -53.32 63.63 -112.51
N ASP A 84 -52.49 64.21 -113.38
CA ASP A 84 -51.03 64.04 -113.35
C ASP A 84 -50.43 64.65 -112.07
N ASN A 85 -50.94 65.81 -111.63
CA ASN A 85 -50.56 66.42 -110.35
C ASN A 85 -51.12 65.69 -109.12
N GLU A 86 -52.36 65.17 -109.18
CA GLU A 86 -52.95 64.34 -108.13
C GLU A 86 -52.24 63.00 -108.03
N PHE A 87 -51.83 62.39 -109.15
CA PHE A 87 -51.05 61.16 -109.18
C PHE A 87 -49.62 61.39 -108.66
N ALA A 88 -48.96 62.48 -109.04
CA ALA A 88 -47.66 62.86 -108.48
C ALA A 88 -47.74 63.11 -106.96
N ARG A 89 -48.80 63.77 -106.49
CA ARG A 89 -49.08 63.96 -105.05
C ARG A 89 -49.42 62.66 -104.34
N ALA A 90 -50.24 61.79 -104.94
CA ALA A 90 -50.61 60.50 -104.36
C ALA A 90 -49.41 59.56 -104.27
N LYS A 91 -48.53 59.56 -105.27
CA LYS A 91 -47.25 58.83 -105.22
C LYS A 91 -46.33 59.40 -104.15
N ALA A 92 -46.10 60.71 -104.12
CA ALA A 92 -45.26 61.33 -103.09
C ALA A 92 -45.82 61.14 -101.66
N ALA A 93 -47.15 61.07 -101.51
CA ALA A 93 -47.79 60.73 -100.24
C ALA A 93 -47.60 59.25 -99.88
N ALA A 94 -47.71 58.32 -100.83
CA ALA A 94 -47.51 56.88 -100.59
C ALA A 94 -46.04 56.55 -100.31
N ASP A 95 -45.11 57.14 -101.06
CA ASP A 95 -43.66 57.03 -100.82
C ASP A 95 -43.33 57.53 -99.40
N ALA A 96 -43.85 58.71 -99.00
CA ALA A 96 -43.65 59.27 -97.65
C ALA A 96 -44.39 58.51 -96.53
N GLU A 97 -45.53 57.87 -96.82
CA GLU A 97 -46.25 57.00 -95.87
C GLU A 97 -45.47 55.68 -95.64
N SER A 98 -44.76 55.18 -96.66
CA SER A 98 -43.84 54.04 -96.53
C SER A 98 -42.63 54.39 -95.66
N ASP A 99 -41.92 55.48 -95.96
CA ASP A 99 -40.76 55.95 -95.18
C ASP A 99 -41.12 56.22 -93.71
N ALA A 100 -42.33 56.77 -93.46
CA ALA A 100 -42.83 57.04 -92.11
C ALA A 100 -43.20 55.77 -91.32
N LEU A 101 -43.61 54.69 -92.00
CA LEU A 101 -43.90 53.40 -91.36
C LEU A 101 -42.60 52.67 -91.01
N GLU A 102 -41.68 52.49 -91.96
CA GLU A 102 -40.39 51.83 -91.69
C GLU A 102 -39.57 52.58 -90.63
N GLY A 103 -39.52 53.92 -90.71
CA GLY A 103 -38.84 54.75 -89.71
C GLY A 103 -39.43 54.62 -88.30
N LYS A 104 -40.73 54.36 -88.18
CA LYS A 104 -41.42 54.19 -86.89
C LYS A 104 -41.16 52.80 -86.29
N ASP A 105 -41.25 51.74 -87.10
CA ASP A 105 -40.95 50.38 -86.65
C ASP A 105 -39.48 50.24 -86.22
N ILE A 106 -38.56 50.92 -86.91
CA ILE A 106 -37.14 50.99 -86.51
C ILE A 106 -36.98 51.75 -85.19
N GLN A 107 -37.69 52.87 -84.97
CA GLN A 107 -37.65 53.60 -83.70
C GLN A 107 -38.20 52.79 -82.52
N GLU A 108 -39.29 52.05 -82.69
CA GLU A 108 -39.85 51.19 -81.64
C GLU A 108 -38.91 50.02 -81.31
N ASN A 109 -38.24 49.44 -82.30
CA ASN A 109 -37.19 48.44 -82.07
C ASN A 109 -35.95 49.03 -81.35
N ILE A 110 -35.51 50.25 -81.69
CA ILE A 110 -34.41 50.93 -80.99
C ILE A 110 -34.78 51.21 -79.53
N ALA A 111 -36.00 51.71 -79.26
CA ALA A 111 -36.48 51.95 -77.90
C ALA A 111 -36.57 50.65 -77.07
N SER A 112 -37.04 49.56 -77.69
CA SER A 112 -37.08 48.22 -77.09
C SER A 112 -35.67 47.71 -76.73
N LEU A 113 -34.70 47.84 -77.64
CA LEU A 113 -33.30 47.45 -77.40
C LEU A 113 -32.62 48.33 -76.34
N GLN A 114 -32.94 49.63 -76.29
CA GLN A 114 -32.45 50.54 -75.24
C GLN A 114 -33.01 50.16 -73.85
N ALA A 115 -34.30 49.81 -73.76
CA ALA A 115 -34.90 49.32 -72.52
C ALA A 115 -34.30 47.98 -72.07
N GLN A 116 -34.02 47.06 -73.01
CA GLN A 116 -33.31 45.81 -72.72
C GLN A 116 -31.88 46.05 -72.25
N LEU A 117 -31.16 47.02 -72.84
CA LEU A 117 -29.81 47.40 -72.42
C LEU A 117 -29.80 47.96 -70.98
N SER A 118 -30.72 48.88 -70.64
CA SER A 118 -30.88 49.39 -69.28
C SER A 118 -31.16 48.24 -68.30
N GLY A 119 -32.14 47.39 -68.62
CA GLY A 119 -32.49 46.23 -67.79
C GLY A 119 -31.45 45.10 -67.76
N LEU A 120 -30.35 45.22 -68.51
CA LEU A 120 -29.14 44.39 -68.37
C LEU A 120 -28.07 45.11 -67.54
N GLN A 121 -27.90 46.42 -67.70
CA GLN A 121 -27.02 47.25 -66.86
C GLN A 121 -27.44 47.20 -65.39
N ASP A 122 -28.74 47.33 -65.09
CA ASP A 122 -29.28 47.20 -63.74
C ASP A 122 -28.96 45.83 -63.11
N LYS A 123 -29.00 44.75 -63.92
CA LYS A 123 -28.65 43.39 -63.48
C LYS A 123 -27.16 43.22 -63.25
N ILE A 124 -26.30 43.86 -64.04
CA ILE A 124 -24.84 43.86 -63.84
C ILE A 124 -24.51 44.56 -62.52
N ILE A 125 -25.06 45.76 -62.29
CA ILE A 125 -24.86 46.52 -61.03
C ILE A 125 -25.33 45.72 -59.81
N ALA A 126 -26.50 45.04 -59.92
CA ALA A 126 -26.99 44.17 -58.85
C ALA A 126 -26.10 42.94 -58.62
N ALA A 127 -25.53 42.34 -59.67
CA ALA A 127 -24.61 41.22 -59.58
C ALA A 127 -23.24 41.63 -58.99
N GLU A 128 -22.73 42.81 -59.32
CA GLU A 128 -21.52 43.39 -58.75
C GLU A 128 -21.69 43.68 -57.25
N ALA A 129 -22.83 44.26 -56.85
CA ALA A 129 -23.16 44.47 -55.44
C ALA A 129 -23.29 43.14 -54.66
N ALA A 130 -23.87 42.11 -55.27
CA ALA A 130 -23.93 40.77 -54.70
C ALA A 130 -22.54 40.13 -54.58
N LEU A 131 -21.67 40.30 -55.58
CA LEU A 131 -20.28 39.82 -55.55
C LEU A 131 -19.49 40.44 -54.40
N VAL A 132 -19.56 41.76 -54.22
CA VAL A 132 -18.90 42.46 -53.09
C VAL A 132 -19.44 41.97 -51.74
N THR A 133 -20.76 41.73 -51.65
CA THR A 133 -21.38 41.19 -50.42
C THR A 133 -20.86 39.77 -50.11
N LEU A 134 -20.76 38.91 -51.12
CA LEU A 134 -20.21 37.55 -50.97
C LEU A 134 -18.71 37.56 -50.62
N GLN A 135 -17.93 38.49 -51.19
CA GLN A 135 -16.52 38.67 -50.83
C GLN A 135 -16.33 39.09 -49.37
N GLN A 136 -17.19 39.99 -48.87
CA GLN A 136 -17.19 40.37 -47.45
C GLN A 136 -17.57 39.19 -46.54
N GLN A 137 -18.59 38.42 -46.91
CA GLN A 137 -19.00 37.22 -46.17
C GLN A 137 -17.92 36.13 -46.14
N ALA A 138 -17.19 35.94 -47.25
CA ALA A 138 -16.05 35.04 -47.32
C ALA A 138 -14.92 35.49 -46.38
N ALA A 139 -14.53 36.77 -46.44
CA ALA A 139 -13.49 37.32 -45.57
C ALA A 139 -13.86 37.27 -44.07
N GLU A 140 -15.13 37.44 -43.72
CA GLU A 140 -15.59 37.19 -42.34
C GLU A 140 -15.57 35.71 -41.95
N ALA A 141 -15.92 34.80 -42.86
CA ALA A 141 -15.85 33.36 -42.61
C ALA A 141 -14.41 32.89 -42.39
N ASP A 142 -13.48 33.30 -43.26
CA ASP A 142 -12.06 33.03 -43.15
C ASP A 142 -11.52 33.52 -41.79
N ARG A 143 -11.78 34.79 -41.44
CA ARG A 143 -11.41 35.37 -40.14
C ARG A 143 -11.97 34.59 -38.95
N ARG A 144 -13.21 34.09 -39.01
CA ARG A 144 -13.80 33.25 -37.96
C ARG A 144 -13.13 31.89 -37.87
N THR A 145 -12.72 31.29 -38.99
CA THR A 145 -11.97 30.02 -38.98
C THR A 145 -10.55 30.20 -38.45
N GLU A 146 -9.86 31.29 -38.78
CA GLU A 146 -8.54 31.63 -38.21
C GLU A 146 -8.63 31.83 -36.69
N GLN A 147 -9.64 32.57 -36.21
CA GLN A 147 -9.88 32.77 -34.77
C GLN A 147 -10.19 31.45 -34.06
N SER A 148 -10.97 30.56 -34.68
CA SER A 148 -11.27 29.23 -34.14
C SER A 148 -10.02 28.33 -34.10
N LEU A 149 -9.19 28.38 -35.15
CA LEU A 149 -7.91 27.67 -35.23
C LEU A 149 -6.86 28.19 -34.24
N ALA A 150 -6.93 29.47 -33.85
CA ALA A 150 -6.09 30.01 -32.78
C ALA A 150 -6.53 29.44 -31.42
N ALA A 151 -7.81 29.57 -31.07
CA ALA A 151 -8.35 29.05 -29.80
C ALA A 151 -8.07 27.54 -29.61
N ILE A 152 -8.30 26.73 -30.65
CA ILE A 152 -8.04 25.27 -30.61
C ILE A 152 -6.54 24.97 -30.38
N LYS A 153 -5.61 25.80 -30.86
CA LYS A 153 -4.17 25.61 -30.58
C LYS A 153 -3.81 25.94 -29.14
N ASP A 154 -4.40 26.99 -28.59
CA ASP A 154 -4.19 27.37 -27.19
C ASP A 154 -4.76 26.30 -26.24
N ASP A 155 -5.94 25.75 -26.55
CA ASP A 155 -6.54 24.61 -25.85
C ASP A 155 -5.64 23.35 -25.92
N ILE A 156 -5.12 23.01 -27.11
CA ILE A 156 -4.19 21.88 -27.29
C ILE A 156 -2.93 22.06 -26.44
N ALA A 157 -2.30 23.24 -26.48
CA ALA A 157 -1.10 23.52 -25.70
C ALA A 157 -1.34 23.42 -24.17
N SER A 158 -2.55 23.80 -23.70
CA SER A 158 -2.95 23.61 -22.31
C SER A 158 -3.06 22.13 -21.95
N VAL A 159 -3.73 21.32 -22.79
CA VAL A 159 -3.91 19.87 -22.57
C VAL A 159 -2.57 19.11 -22.66
N GLU A 160 -1.65 19.52 -23.54
CA GLU A 160 -0.30 18.96 -23.60
C GLU A 160 0.49 19.24 -22.32
N SER A 161 0.44 20.48 -21.79
CA SER A 161 1.08 20.84 -20.52
C SER A 161 0.51 20.06 -19.32
N GLU A 162 -0.82 19.87 -19.26
CA GLU A 162 -1.45 19.03 -18.23
C GLU A 162 -1.06 17.54 -18.35
N SER A 163 -0.98 17.02 -19.59
CA SER A 163 -0.53 15.65 -19.87
C SER A 163 0.90 15.40 -19.40
N GLU A 164 1.83 16.34 -19.66
CA GLU A 164 3.21 16.25 -19.16
C GLU A 164 3.27 16.26 -17.63
N ALA A 165 2.53 17.16 -16.97
CA ALA A 165 2.46 17.23 -15.52
C ALA A 165 1.92 15.93 -14.89
N LEU A 166 0.89 15.32 -15.51
CA LEU A 166 0.34 14.03 -15.09
C LEU A 166 1.32 12.87 -15.31
N GLN A 167 2.08 12.86 -16.42
CA GLN A 167 3.13 11.87 -16.66
C GLN A 167 4.27 11.96 -15.63
N VAL A 168 4.69 13.17 -15.25
CA VAL A 168 5.68 13.37 -14.18
C VAL A 168 5.15 12.85 -12.85
N LYS A 169 3.88 13.16 -12.51
CA LYS A 169 3.24 12.66 -11.29
C LYS A 169 3.15 11.13 -11.26
N LEU A 170 2.78 10.49 -12.38
CA LEU A 170 2.72 9.03 -12.50
C LEU A 170 4.10 8.37 -12.29
N ARG A 171 5.16 8.94 -12.88
CA ARG A 171 6.55 8.44 -12.69
C ARG A 171 7.00 8.54 -11.23
N LEU A 172 6.63 9.61 -10.52
CA LEU A 172 6.91 9.76 -9.09
C LEU A 172 6.19 8.69 -8.26
N GLN A 173 4.91 8.44 -8.52
CA GLN A 173 4.15 7.39 -7.82
C GLN A 173 4.67 5.97 -8.12
N GLN A 174 5.14 5.72 -9.35
CA GLN A 174 5.78 4.45 -9.72
C GLN A 174 7.12 4.25 -8.99
N ALA A 175 7.92 5.31 -8.82
CA ALA A 175 9.17 5.25 -8.06
C ALA A 175 8.92 5.05 -6.55
N GLU A 176 7.86 5.66 -6.01
CA GLU A 176 7.46 5.50 -4.60
C GLU A 176 7.00 4.06 -4.32
N LEU A 177 6.18 3.47 -5.20
CA LEU A 177 5.78 2.05 -5.11
C LEU A 177 6.98 1.10 -5.15
N ALA A 178 7.90 1.30 -6.11
CA ALA A 178 9.11 0.48 -6.20
C ALA A 178 9.98 0.54 -4.93
N ARG A 179 10.07 1.72 -4.28
CA ARG A 179 10.79 1.87 -3.01
C ARG A 179 10.10 1.13 -1.86
N LEU A 180 8.77 1.12 -1.83
CA LEU A 180 7.98 0.41 -0.81
C LEU A 180 8.07 -1.11 -0.97
N ASP A 181 8.11 -1.63 -2.20
CA ASP A 181 8.34 -3.07 -2.47
C ASP A 181 9.76 -3.50 -2.03
N GLU A 182 10.78 -2.69 -2.27
CA GLU A 182 12.15 -2.95 -1.81
C GLU A 182 12.23 -2.93 -0.26
N GLU A 183 11.60 -1.95 0.39
CA GLU A 183 11.52 -1.81 1.85
C GLU A 183 10.77 -2.99 2.50
N ALA A 184 9.67 -3.46 1.89
CA ALA A 184 8.92 -4.63 2.32
C ALA A 184 9.73 -5.94 2.15
N SER A 185 10.45 -6.08 1.04
CA SER A 185 11.33 -7.23 0.77
C SER A 185 12.48 -7.31 1.78
N ALA A 186 13.14 -6.19 2.06
CA ALA A 186 14.18 -6.09 3.08
C ALA A 186 13.65 -6.45 4.48
N LEU A 187 12.46 -5.97 4.84
CA LEU A 187 11.80 -6.32 6.11
C LEU A 187 11.46 -7.82 6.21
N ALA A 188 11.08 -8.48 5.11
CA ALA A 188 10.84 -9.92 5.08
C ALA A 188 12.13 -10.71 5.32
N ALA A 189 13.22 -10.38 4.61
CA ALA A 189 14.53 -11.01 4.78
C ALA A 189 15.10 -10.80 6.19
N ALA A 190 14.91 -9.62 6.78
CA ALA A 190 15.29 -9.33 8.17
C ALA A 190 14.52 -10.19 9.19
N LYS A 191 13.20 -10.37 8.99
CA LYS A 191 12.36 -11.25 9.83
C LYS A 191 12.81 -12.71 9.75
N GLU A 192 13.08 -13.21 8.54
CA GLU A 192 13.56 -14.59 8.35
C GLU A 192 14.94 -14.81 9.00
N THR A 193 15.85 -13.83 8.86
CA THR A 193 17.18 -13.86 9.48
C THR A 193 17.08 -13.90 11.01
N ARG A 194 16.22 -13.06 11.61
CA ARG A 194 15.97 -13.04 13.06
C ARG A 194 15.36 -14.35 13.56
N ALA A 195 14.45 -14.96 12.80
CA ALA A 195 13.89 -16.27 13.15
C ALA A 195 14.95 -17.39 13.15
N LYS A 196 15.87 -17.38 12.17
CA LYS A 196 17.01 -18.33 12.13
C LYS A 196 17.97 -18.13 13.30
N GLN A 197 18.31 -16.89 13.64
CA GLN A 197 19.14 -16.56 14.80
C GLN A 197 18.52 -17.09 16.09
N HIS A 198 17.25 -16.77 16.35
CA HIS A 198 16.53 -17.26 17.52
C HIS A 198 16.46 -18.80 17.58
N THR A 199 16.31 -19.47 16.44
CA THR A 199 16.33 -20.94 16.38
C THR A 199 17.69 -21.54 16.79
N GLU A 200 18.81 -20.88 16.49
CA GLU A 200 20.14 -21.33 16.95
C GLU A 200 20.44 -20.94 18.40
N GLU A 201 19.94 -19.81 18.90
CA GLU A 201 20.01 -19.44 20.31
C GLU A 201 19.37 -20.53 21.20
N LEU A 202 18.15 -20.97 20.83
CA LEU A 202 17.46 -22.09 21.48
C LEU A 202 18.28 -23.40 21.41
N ARG A 203 18.91 -23.69 20.26
CA ARG A 203 19.72 -24.90 20.07
C ARG A 203 21.03 -24.90 20.86
N GLU A 204 21.65 -23.75 21.12
CA GLU A 204 22.85 -23.69 21.95
C GLU A 204 22.48 -23.63 23.45
N GLY A 205 21.34 -23.04 23.82
CA GLY A 205 20.77 -23.17 25.17
C GLY A 205 20.54 -24.64 25.56
N ALA A 206 19.87 -25.42 24.71
CA ALA A 206 19.66 -26.85 24.91
C ALA A 206 20.99 -27.64 25.00
N ARG A 207 22.03 -27.22 24.26
CA ARG A 207 23.38 -27.79 24.38
C ARG A 207 24.07 -27.41 25.70
N GLN A 208 23.84 -26.20 26.23
CA GLN A 208 24.37 -25.76 27.52
C GLN A 208 23.70 -26.50 28.69
N TYR A 209 22.37 -26.61 28.69
CA TYR A 209 21.61 -27.45 29.63
C TYR A 209 22.09 -28.91 29.64
N ALA A 210 22.29 -29.51 28.46
CA ALA A 210 22.82 -30.88 28.35
C ALA A 210 24.25 -31.05 28.88
N ARG A 211 25.10 -30.00 28.83
CA ARG A 211 26.44 -30.01 29.46
C ARG A 211 26.35 -29.92 30.98
N LEU A 212 25.48 -29.07 31.53
CA LEU A 212 25.32 -28.93 32.98
C LEU A 212 24.86 -30.24 33.63
N LEU A 213 23.88 -30.94 33.04
CA LEU A 213 23.44 -32.25 33.53
C LEU A 213 24.55 -33.33 33.51
N GLN A 214 25.59 -33.19 32.66
CA GLN A 214 26.73 -34.12 32.64
C GLN A 214 27.76 -33.84 33.75
N THR A 215 27.70 -32.67 34.40
CA THR A 215 28.61 -32.32 35.52
C THR A 215 28.06 -32.67 36.90
N LEU A 216 26.77 -32.98 37.02
CA LEU A 216 26.16 -33.40 38.28
C LEU A 216 26.53 -34.85 38.63
N PRO A 217 27.03 -35.14 39.84
CA PRO A 217 27.33 -36.52 40.27
C PRO A 217 26.12 -37.46 40.27
N TYR A 218 24.90 -36.92 40.42
CA TYR A 218 23.64 -37.66 40.29
C TYR A 218 22.62 -36.82 39.51
N PRO A 219 21.93 -37.37 38.50
CA PRO A 219 21.02 -36.60 37.64
C PRO A 219 19.62 -36.39 38.23
N SER A 220 19.32 -36.91 39.43
CA SER A 220 18.03 -36.68 40.11
C SER A 220 18.11 -36.91 41.63
N PRO A 221 17.18 -36.34 42.42
CA PRO A 221 17.06 -36.61 43.86
C PRO A 221 17.03 -38.09 44.22
N GLN A 222 16.29 -38.88 43.45
CA GLN A 222 16.13 -40.33 43.69
C GLN A 222 17.44 -41.08 43.45
N ALA A 223 18.23 -40.65 42.46
CA ALA A 223 19.55 -41.23 42.20
C ALA A 223 20.55 -40.93 43.33
N MET A 224 20.55 -39.71 43.88
CA MET A 224 21.38 -39.36 45.04
C MET A 224 20.98 -40.16 46.30
N ARG A 225 19.67 -40.18 46.62
CA ARG A 225 19.10 -40.91 47.76
C ARG A 225 19.46 -42.40 47.69
N ALA A 226 19.22 -43.05 46.56
CA ALA A 226 19.52 -44.46 46.33
C ALA A 226 21.02 -44.80 46.15
N ALA A 227 21.89 -43.80 45.99
CA ALA A 227 23.33 -43.98 46.10
C ALA A 227 23.78 -43.96 47.57
N VAL A 228 23.39 -42.93 48.33
CA VAL A 228 23.77 -42.84 49.74
C VAL A 228 23.17 -43.97 50.59
N ASP A 229 21.94 -44.40 50.33
CA ASP A 229 21.36 -45.56 51.02
C ASP A 229 22.11 -46.88 50.71
N ARG A 230 22.68 -47.01 49.51
CA ARG A 230 23.54 -48.15 49.15
C ARG A 230 24.89 -48.07 49.85
N ASP A 231 25.51 -46.89 49.86
CA ASP A 231 26.82 -46.68 50.49
C ASP A 231 26.71 -46.91 52.01
N ILE A 232 25.65 -46.40 52.66
CA ILE A 232 25.35 -46.71 54.07
C ILE A 232 25.13 -48.22 54.25
N ALA A 233 24.32 -48.87 53.40
CA ALA A 233 24.06 -50.31 53.48
C ALA A 233 25.27 -51.20 53.13
N GLU A 234 26.29 -50.69 52.43
CA GLU A 234 27.53 -51.42 52.14
C GLU A 234 28.55 -51.28 53.28
N TYR A 235 28.72 -50.08 53.82
CA TYR A 235 29.75 -49.81 54.83
C TYR A 235 29.26 -49.93 56.29
N CYS A 236 27.96 -49.81 56.57
CA CYS A 236 27.38 -49.88 57.92
C CYS A 236 26.61 -51.19 58.20
N LYS A 237 26.84 -52.24 57.40
CA LYS A 237 26.21 -53.58 57.53
C LYS A 237 26.84 -54.48 58.60
N ASP A 238 28.11 -54.26 58.88
CA ASP A 238 28.93 -55.12 59.74
C ASP A 238 28.71 -54.75 61.22
N ARG A 239 29.32 -55.48 62.16
CA ARG A 239 29.02 -55.24 63.58
C ARG A 239 29.55 -53.89 64.05
N GLU A 240 28.86 -53.35 65.05
CA GLU A 240 29.29 -52.18 65.82
C GLU A 240 30.52 -52.58 66.63
N ALA A 241 31.69 -52.12 66.20
CA ALA A 241 32.98 -52.41 66.82
C ALA A 241 33.22 -51.55 68.07
N GLU A 242 32.66 -50.34 68.10
CA GLU A 242 32.74 -49.40 69.22
C GLU A 242 31.49 -48.50 69.22
N VAL A 243 30.91 -48.26 70.41
CA VAL A 243 29.76 -47.36 70.60
C VAL A 243 30.04 -46.42 71.78
N ARG A 244 29.88 -45.11 71.59
CA ARG A 244 30.09 -44.05 72.59
C ARG A 244 28.86 -43.14 72.65
N GLN A 245 28.25 -43.03 73.81
CA GLN A 245 27.04 -42.22 74.03
C GLN A 245 27.34 -41.00 74.90
N THR A 246 26.73 -39.87 74.54
CA THR A 246 26.64 -38.64 75.35
C THR A 246 25.17 -38.22 75.50
N ASN A 247 24.90 -37.11 76.18
CA ASN A 247 23.52 -36.65 76.46
C ASN A 247 22.75 -36.24 75.19
N ASP A 248 23.48 -35.83 74.15
CA ASP A 248 23.03 -35.16 72.94
C ASP A 248 23.19 -36.01 71.66
N ARG A 249 23.96 -37.10 71.71
CA ARG A 249 24.32 -37.92 70.53
C ARG A 249 24.90 -39.29 70.87
N ILE A 250 24.85 -40.19 69.88
CA ILE A 250 25.42 -41.55 69.92
C ILE A 250 26.37 -41.68 68.73
N GLY A 251 27.64 -41.98 69.00
CA GLY A 251 28.65 -42.31 67.98
C GLY A 251 28.89 -43.81 67.89
N VAL A 252 29.00 -44.33 66.66
CA VAL A 252 29.25 -45.75 66.35
C VAL A 252 30.42 -45.88 65.38
N ARG A 253 31.26 -46.90 65.54
CA ARG A 253 32.25 -47.34 64.53
C ARG A 253 31.92 -48.77 64.09
N TYR A 254 31.96 -49.01 62.79
CA TYR A 254 31.71 -50.32 62.18
C TYR A 254 33.04 -51.04 61.86
N ASP A 255 33.01 -52.37 61.79
CA ASP A 255 34.18 -53.21 61.41
C ASP A 255 34.81 -52.80 60.06
N SER A 256 34.03 -52.18 59.17
CA SER A 256 34.47 -51.65 57.87
C SER A 256 35.43 -50.44 57.97
N GLY A 257 35.56 -49.84 59.16
CA GLY A 257 36.23 -48.56 59.39
C GLY A 257 35.33 -47.34 59.26
N ALA A 258 34.07 -47.51 58.82
CA ALA A 258 33.09 -46.43 58.77
C ALA A 258 32.71 -45.94 60.18
N LYS A 259 32.27 -44.70 60.29
CA LYS A 259 31.79 -44.06 61.50
C LYS A 259 30.37 -43.51 61.27
N SER A 260 29.53 -43.47 62.31
CA SER A 260 28.28 -42.70 62.29
C SER A 260 28.07 -41.95 63.62
N VAL A 261 27.31 -40.86 63.56
CA VAL A 261 26.88 -40.06 64.72
C VAL A 261 25.40 -39.72 64.55
N GLN A 262 24.55 -40.29 65.42
CA GLN A 262 23.14 -39.92 65.53
C GLN A 262 22.97 -38.81 66.56
N PHE A 263 22.29 -37.73 66.18
CA PHE A 263 22.01 -36.58 67.03
C PHE A 263 20.61 -36.65 67.64
N SER A 264 20.41 -36.01 68.80
CA SER A 264 19.13 -35.97 69.50
C SER A 264 17.99 -35.31 68.73
N ASN A 265 18.28 -34.52 67.68
CA ASN A 265 17.27 -33.96 66.77
C ASN A 265 16.78 -34.96 65.70
N GLY A 266 17.33 -36.18 65.66
CA GLY A 266 16.98 -37.23 64.68
C GLY A 266 17.87 -37.27 63.43
N SER A 267 18.76 -36.28 63.24
CA SER A 267 19.73 -36.28 62.13
C SER A 267 20.84 -37.31 62.37
N VAL A 268 21.44 -37.83 61.30
CA VAL A 268 22.57 -38.77 61.37
C VAL A 268 23.66 -38.36 60.40
N LYS A 269 24.89 -38.20 60.90
CA LYS A 269 26.10 -38.10 60.07
C LYS A 269 26.73 -39.48 59.92
N TYR A 270 27.22 -39.78 58.72
CA TYR A 270 28.05 -40.93 58.41
C TYR A 270 29.38 -40.44 57.83
N ILE A 271 30.48 -41.15 58.12
CA ILE A 271 31.78 -40.96 57.47
C ILE A 271 32.28 -42.32 56.99
N LEU A 272 32.56 -42.43 55.69
CA LEU A 272 33.09 -43.64 55.06
C LEU A 272 34.61 -43.78 55.27
N PRO A 273 35.17 -44.99 55.09
CA PRO A 273 36.63 -45.20 55.10
C PRO A 273 37.38 -44.42 54.03
N SER A 274 36.68 -43.95 52.98
CA SER A 274 37.22 -43.06 51.94
C SER A 274 37.36 -41.60 52.37
N GLY A 275 36.81 -41.22 53.53
CA GLY A 275 36.69 -39.82 53.97
C GLY A 275 35.46 -39.08 53.40
N GLU A 276 34.63 -39.73 52.59
CA GLU A 276 33.33 -39.17 52.19
C GLU A 276 32.36 -39.12 53.37
N GLU A 277 31.59 -38.04 53.46
CA GLU A 277 30.60 -37.83 54.51
C GLU A 277 29.17 -37.77 53.95
N PHE A 278 28.22 -38.31 54.71
CA PHE A 278 26.79 -38.13 54.47
C PHE A 278 26.12 -37.52 55.69
N VAL A 279 25.12 -36.66 55.50
CA VAL A 279 24.23 -36.22 56.58
C VAL A 279 22.79 -36.38 56.12
N THR A 280 22.03 -37.27 56.78
CA THR A 280 20.57 -37.34 56.68
C THR A 280 19.97 -36.44 57.74
N PHE A 281 19.27 -35.38 57.35
CA PHE A 281 18.66 -34.43 58.26
C PHE A 281 17.25 -34.87 58.68
N PHE A 282 16.80 -34.39 59.85
CA PHE A 282 15.49 -34.74 60.41
C PHE A 282 14.28 -34.29 59.56
N ASN A 283 14.46 -33.28 58.70
CA ASN A 283 13.46 -32.81 57.74
C ASN A 283 13.39 -33.66 56.46
N GLY A 284 14.28 -34.64 56.31
CA GLY A 284 14.40 -35.51 55.12
C GLY A 284 15.50 -35.10 54.14
N ASP A 285 16.13 -33.93 54.33
CA ASP A 285 17.21 -33.45 53.47
C ASP A 285 18.45 -34.37 53.54
N LEU A 286 19.27 -34.29 52.50
CA LEU A 286 20.48 -35.10 52.38
C LEU A 286 21.67 -34.26 51.94
N LYS A 287 22.76 -34.30 52.69
CA LYS A 287 24.08 -33.80 52.25
C LYS A 287 25.01 -34.97 51.95
N ARG A 288 25.81 -34.83 50.89
CA ARG A 288 27.05 -35.58 50.64
C ARG A 288 28.21 -34.59 50.56
N THR A 289 29.33 -34.91 51.20
CA THR A 289 30.59 -34.16 51.12
C THR A 289 31.67 -35.12 50.66
N TRP A 290 32.47 -34.74 49.67
CA TRP A 290 33.62 -35.51 49.18
C TRP A 290 34.93 -35.00 49.80
N PRO A 291 36.00 -35.84 49.89
CA PRO A 291 37.28 -35.46 50.51
C PRO A 291 38.02 -34.28 49.84
N ASP A 292 37.63 -33.90 48.63
CA ASP A 292 38.14 -32.73 47.91
C ASP A 292 37.46 -31.41 48.32
N GLY A 293 36.40 -31.48 49.14
CA GLY A 293 35.59 -30.34 49.58
C GLY A 293 34.33 -30.10 48.74
N ALA A 294 34.13 -30.85 47.65
CA ALA A 294 32.90 -30.79 46.87
C ALA A 294 31.71 -31.29 47.72
N GLN A 295 30.53 -30.72 47.45
CA GLN A 295 29.31 -30.96 48.22
C GLN A 295 28.11 -31.15 47.29
N LEU A 296 27.15 -31.95 47.73
CA LEU A 296 25.84 -32.06 47.10
C LEU A 296 24.76 -32.06 48.19
N TYR A 297 23.80 -31.16 48.05
CA TYR A 297 22.65 -31.05 48.94
C TYR A 297 21.36 -31.40 48.20
N LEU A 298 20.45 -32.10 48.86
CA LEU A 298 19.08 -32.35 48.43
C LEU A 298 18.12 -31.72 49.44
N TYR A 299 17.39 -30.71 48.99
CA TYR A 299 16.20 -30.20 49.66
C TYR A 299 15.02 -31.12 49.34
N ALA A 300 14.59 -31.91 50.31
CA ALA A 300 13.67 -33.03 50.11
C ALA A 300 12.23 -32.61 49.83
N ASP A 301 11.76 -31.53 50.47
CA ASP A 301 10.38 -31.01 50.33
C ASP A 301 10.10 -30.47 48.91
N VAL A 302 11.00 -29.63 48.40
CA VAL A 302 10.93 -29.05 47.05
C VAL A 302 11.58 -29.92 45.95
N GLY A 303 12.33 -30.96 46.34
CA GLY A 303 13.03 -31.86 45.41
C GLY A 303 14.21 -31.22 44.67
N THR A 304 14.81 -30.17 45.22
CA THR A 304 15.92 -29.44 44.57
C THR A 304 17.26 -30.06 44.94
N LEU A 305 18.08 -30.38 43.93
CA LEU A 305 19.50 -30.70 44.12
C LEU A 305 20.36 -29.44 43.99
N THR A 306 21.41 -29.33 44.80
CA THR A 306 22.43 -28.28 44.73
C THR A 306 23.81 -28.92 44.81
N PHE A 307 24.51 -29.00 43.69
CA PHE A 307 25.93 -29.37 43.66
C PHE A 307 26.79 -28.12 43.88
N THR A 308 27.91 -28.26 44.58
CA THR A 308 28.92 -27.22 44.74
C THR A 308 30.29 -27.88 44.67
N ALA A 309 31.08 -27.51 43.66
CA ALA A 309 32.44 -27.99 43.49
C ALA A 309 33.40 -27.31 44.49
N ALA A 310 34.59 -27.89 44.68
CA ALA A 310 35.59 -27.41 45.64
C ALA A 310 36.16 -26.01 45.34
N ASP A 311 35.96 -25.50 44.11
CA ASP A 311 36.29 -24.13 43.69
C ASP A 311 35.16 -23.10 43.96
N GLY A 312 34.01 -23.56 44.47
CA GLY A 312 32.83 -22.74 44.73
C GLY A 312 31.84 -22.64 43.57
N ALA A 313 32.10 -23.27 42.41
CA ALA A 313 31.12 -23.32 41.33
C ALA A 313 29.91 -24.17 41.74
N ALA A 314 28.69 -23.64 41.59
CA ALA A 314 27.46 -24.31 42.03
C ALA A 314 26.46 -24.54 40.90
N ILE A 315 25.66 -25.60 41.02
CA ILE A 315 24.59 -25.96 40.08
C ILE A 315 23.36 -26.39 40.87
N HIS A 316 22.26 -25.66 40.69
CA HIS A 316 20.96 -25.95 41.28
C HIS A 316 20.05 -26.62 40.22
N LEU A 317 19.40 -27.73 40.56
CA LEU A 317 18.46 -28.47 39.71
C LEU A 317 17.10 -28.57 40.42
N PHE A 318 16.11 -27.85 39.90
CA PHE A 318 14.77 -27.74 40.47
C PHE A 318 13.85 -28.81 39.86
N SER A 319 13.78 -29.99 40.48
CA SER A 319 13.09 -31.15 39.89
C SER A 319 11.60 -30.93 39.58
N ALA A 320 10.93 -30.00 40.28
CA ALA A 320 9.52 -29.67 40.05
C ALA A 320 9.27 -28.89 38.74
N THR A 321 10.25 -28.11 38.27
CA THR A 321 10.14 -27.26 37.06
C THR A 321 11.05 -27.69 35.92
N GLY A 322 12.05 -28.55 36.19
CA GLY A 322 13.13 -28.88 35.27
C GLY A 322 14.13 -27.73 35.04
N GLN A 323 14.04 -26.66 35.81
CA GLN A 323 14.96 -25.52 35.76
C GLN A 323 16.34 -25.90 36.30
N VAL A 324 17.38 -25.37 35.67
CA VAL A 324 18.76 -25.47 36.13
C VAL A 324 19.38 -24.08 36.21
N GLU A 325 20.05 -23.79 37.32
CA GLU A 325 20.78 -22.55 37.54
C GLU A 325 22.25 -22.87 37.78
N SER A 326 23.14 -22.25 36.99
CA SER A 326 24.59 -22.45 37.08
C SER A 326 25.26 -21.17 37.58
N HIS A 327 26.03 -21.30 38.66
CA HIS A 327 26.75 -20.24 39.34
C HIS A 327 28.25 -20.47 39.14
N LEU A 328 28.84 -19.82 38.13
CA LEU A 328 30.23 -20.03 37.71
C LEU A 328 30.91 -18.67 37.49
N ASP A 329 32.10 -18.48 38.07
CA ASP A 329 32.90 -17.24 37.99
C ASP A 329 32.10 -15.95 38.29
N GLY A 330 31.18 -16.02 39.27
CA GLY A 330 30.31 -14.90 39.66
C GLY A 330 29.18 -14.58 38.66
N ARG A 331 28.93 -15.43 37.66
CA ARG A 331 27.76 -15.33 36.78
C ARG A 331 26.70 -16.34 37.18
N VAL A 332 25.44 -15.93 37.11
CA VAL A 332 24.28 -16.82 37.23
C VAL A 332 23.65 -17.00 35.86
N GLU A 333 23.52 -18.25 35.39
CA GLU A 333 22.88 -18.59 34.13
C GLU A 333 21.69 -19.52 34.36
N VAL A 334 20.49 -19.10 33.93
CA VAL A 334 19.22 -19.81 34.17
C VAL A 334 18.70 -20.47 32.89
N TYR A 335 18.44 -21.77 32.96
CA TYR A 335 17.91 -22.62 31.89
C TYR A 335 16.59 -23.26 32.33
N ASP A 336 15.57 -23.29 31.46
CA ASP A 336 14.33 -24.04 31.73
C ASP A 336 14.37 -25.50 31.25
N ALA A 337 13.29 -26.25 31.46
CA ALA A 337 13.19 -27.67 31.11
C ALA A 337 13.33 -27.99 29.61
N ASN A 338 13.14 -27.00 28.72
CA ASN A 338 13.38 -27.15 27.29
C ASN A 338 14.84 -26.83 26.92
N GLY A 339 15.63 -26.35 27.89
CA GLY A 339 16.96 -25.81 27.72
C GLY A 339 16.97 -24.35 27.26
N GLU A 340 15.85 -23.63 27.31
CA GLU A 340 15.83 -22.21 26.91
C GLU A 340 16.52 -21.36 27.98
N LYS A 341 17.50 -20.56 27.56
CA LYS A 341 18.29 -19.70 28.44
C LYS A 341 17.52 -18.39 28.70
N ARG A 342 17.09 -18.20 29.94
CA ARG A 342 16.16 -17.11 30.31
C ARG A 342 16.85 -15.87 30.88
N VAL A 343 17.90 -16.05 31.67
CA VAL A 343 18.57 -14.96 32.40
C VAL A 343 20.08 -15.19 32.45
N VAL A 344 20.84 -14.10 32.34
CA VAL A 344 22.24 -14.01 32.81
C VAL A 344 22.34 -12.82 33.75
N GLN A 345 22.66 -13.05 35.02
CA GLN A 345 23.02 -12.00 35.99
C GLN A 345 24.52 -11.97 36.25
N ARG A 346 25.01 -10.82 36.74
CA ARG A 346 26.42 -10.41 36.75
C ARG A 346 26.68 -9.28 37.75
#